data_AF-A0A507CPR6-F1
#
_entry.id   AF-A0A507CPR6-F1
#
_cell.length_a   1.000
_cell.length_b   1.000
_cell.length_c   1.000
_cell.angle_alpha   90.00
_cell.angle_beta   90.00
_cell.angle_gamma   90.00
#
_symmetry.space_group_name_H-M   'P 1'
#
loop_
_entity.id
_entity.type
_entity.pdbx_description
1 polymer ?
#
loop_
_entity_poly.entity_id
_entity_poly.type
_entity_poly.pdbx_seq_one_letter_code
_entity_poly.pdbx_strand_id
1 'polypeptide(L)'
;MSLSDSTVLGFLAPIVTAVASYFILKEPYEVVDAIAGLFALVGVIFIARPTFVFGSLSSEAPTVATPADGDFLPIDETNATLPLRFLRSAVEAAASPGADENSRLLGVVLSLVGCLFAASAYISVRYMTSKAQVHPIHVLNYFSAVSALLALATIPIVPVAWVAPKHASTYGYMALIAISGFFGQGLLTASLKLESAARASSMNYSQVLFAFTLDWIVFHTPPNLWSLLGAFIIGASVIGIAVAKTLRTRLAAAAAAKAVDDAATQAFEVPLKSAKSPPA
;
A
#
# COMPACT_ATOMS: atom_id res chain seq x y z
N MET A 1 6.54 15.64 12.64
CA MET A 1 6.61 14.21 13.05
C MET A 1 7.92 13.62 12.57
N SER A 2 8.46 12.59 13.22
CA SER A 2 9.66 11.92 12.66
C SER A 2 9.28 11.20 11.36
N LEU A 3 10.24 11.07 10.43
CA LEU A 3 10.02 10.41 9.16
C LEU A 3 9.55 8.96 9.37
N SER A 4 10.15 8.28 10.36
CA SER A 4 9.81 6.91 10.75
C SER A 4 8.39 6.75 11.32
N ASP A 5 7.90 7.74 12.10
CA ASP A 5 6.53 7.69 12.65
C ASP A 5 5.48 7.79 11.52
N SER A 6 5.70 8.67 10.53
CA SER A 6 4.84 8.79 9.35
C SER A 6 4.84 7.50 8.51
N THR A 7 5.99 6.85 8.38
CA THR A 7 6.13 5.59 7.65
C THR A 7 5.30 4.47 8.29
N VAL A 8 5.39 4.29 9.61
CA VAL A 8 4.61 3.25 10.31
C VAL A 8 3.11 3.50 10.21
N LEU A 9 2.67 4.76 10.34
CA LEU A 9 1.27 5.12 10.16
C LEU A 9 0.81 4.88 8.72
N GLY A 10 1.62 5.20 7.71
CA GLY A 10 1.34 4.87 6.31
C GLY A 10 1.20 3.37 6.06
N PHE A 11 1.98 2.54 6.76
CA PHE A 11 1.87 1.08 6.71
C PHE A 11 0.67 0.50 7.46
N LEU A 12 -0.15 1.33 8.13
CA LEU A 12 -1.46 0.93 8.62
C LEU A 12 -2.49 0.82 7.49
N ALA A 13 -2.30 1.55 6.39
CA ALA A 13 -3.26 1.63 5.29
C ALA A 13 -3.65 0.26 4.71
N PRO A 14 -2.72 -0.72 4.50
CA PRO A 14 -3.10 -2.05 4.04
C PRO A 14 -4.00 -2.83 5.02
N ILE A 15 -3.80 -2.70 6.34
CA ILE A 15 -4.67 -3.34 7.34
C ILE A 15 -6.06 -2.71 7.32
N VAL A 16 -6.13 -1.38 7.27
CA VAL A 16 -7.41 -0.66 7.17
C VAL A 16 -8.14 -1.08 5.88
N THR A 17 -7.41 -1.21 4.77
CA THR A 17 -7.94 -1.69 3.49
C THR A 17 -8.49 -3.11 3.62
N ALA A 18 -7.77 -4.01 4.27
CA ALA A 18 -8.20 -5.39 4.49
C ALA A 18 -9.50 -5.46 5.29
N VAL A 19 -9.57 -4.76 6.44
CA VAL A 19 -10.77 -4.72 7.29
C VAL A 19 -11.94 -4.06 6.56
N ALA A 20 -11.74 -2.90 5.93
CA ALA A 20 -12.79 -2.21 5.22
C ALA A 20 -13.29 -3.00 3.99
N SER A 21 -12.42 -3.73 3.29
CA SER A 21 -12.84 -4.59 2.18
C SER A 21 -13.73 -5.76 2.64
N TYR A 22 -13.52 -6.29 3.84
CA TYR A 22 -14.38 -7.32 4.43
C TYR A 22 -15.80 -6.78 4.67
N PHE A 23 -15.94 -5.57 5.23
CA PHE A 23 -17.24 -4.96 5.49
C PHE A 23 -17.96 -4.48 4.21
N ILE A 24 -17.24 -3.83 3.28
CA ILE A 24 -17.84 -3.15 2.12
C ILE A 24 -18.08 -4.14 0.96
N LEU A 25 -17.06 -4.93 0.59
CA LEU A 25 -17.14 -5.82 -0.57
C LEU A 25 -17.64 -7.22 -0.23
N LYS A 26 -17.70 -7.59 1.07
CA LYS A 26 -18.03 -8.93 1.56
C LYS A 26 -17.20 -10.03 0.90
N GLU A 27 -15.95 -9.71 0.56
CA GLU A 27 -14.99 -10.70 0.06
C GLU A 27 -14.52 -11.59 1.22
N PRO A 28 -14.35 -12.91 1.01
CA PRO A 28 -13.83 -13.78 2.05
C PRO A 28 -12.40 -13.33 2.41
N TYR A 29 -12.26 -12.78 3.62
CA TYR A 29 -10.95 -12.46 4.18
C TYR A 29 -10.48 -13.61 5.03
N GLU A 30 -9.37 -14.22 4.62
CA GLU A 30 -8.88 -15.44 5.24
C GLU A 30 -7.96 -15.14 6.41
N VAL A 31 -8.13 -15.86 7.52
CA VAL A 31 -7.39 -15.64 8.77
C VAL A 31 -5.87 -15.77 8.59
N VAL A 32 -5.43 -16.65 7.69
CA VAL A 32 -4.00 -16.82 7.38
C VAL A 32 -3.43 -15.58 6.69
N ASP A 33 -4.19 -14.97 5.77
CA ASP A 33 -3.78 -13.75 5.08
C ASP A 33 -3.77 -12.55 6.05
N ALA A 34 -4.64 -12.58 7.07
CA ALA A 34 -4.68 -11.60 8.16
C ALA A 34 -3.50 -11.71 9.11
N ILE A 35 -3.20 -12.92 9.59
CA ILE A 35 -2.05 -13.19 10.45
C ILE A 35 -0.76 -12.82 9.71
N ALA A 36 -0.61 -13.25 8.46
CA ALA A 36 0.54 -12.91 7.65
C ALA A 36 0.67 -11.39 7.43
N GLY A 37 -0.43 -10.68 7.16
CA GLY A 37 -0.44 -9.22 7.07
C GLY A 37 0.02 -8.54 8.37
N LEU A 38 -0.37 -9.08 9.54
CA LEU A 38 0.09 -8.56 10.83
C LEU A 38 1.59 -8.82 11.07
N PHE A 39 2.08 -10.02 10.73
CA PHE A 39 3.51 -10.32 10.79
C PHE A 39 4.32 -9.43 9.83
N ALA A 40 3.79 -9.16 8.64
CA ALA A 40 4.42 -8.24 7.69
C ALA A 40 4.50 -6.82 8.26
N LEU A 41 3.45 -6.32 8.93
CA LEU A 41 3.48 -5.04 9.63
C LEU A 41 4.58 -5.00 10.69
N VAL A 42 4.71 -6.06 11.50
CA VAL A 42 5.79 -6.16 12.50
C VAL A 42 7.16 -6.08 11.83
N GLY A 43 7.37 -6.82 10.74
CA GLY A 43 8.64 -6.76 9.99
C GLY A 43 8.93 -5.35 9.44
N VAL A 44 7.91 -4.64 8.97
CA VAL A 44 8.03 -3.24 8.52
C VAL A 44 8.39 -2.30 9.67
N ILE A 45 7.84 -2.50 10.87
CA ILE A 45 8.20 -1.73 12.07
C ILE A 45 9.68 -1.91 12.41
N PHE A 46 10.23 -3.13 12.27
CA PHE A 46 11.66 -3.40 12.49
C PHE A 46 12.56 -2.70 11.46
N ILE A 47 12.11 -2.57 10.21
CA ILE A 47 12.86 -1.87 9.15
C ILE A 47 12.75 -0.35 9.33
N ALA A 48 11.55 0.17 9.56
CA ALA A 48 11.28 1.60 9.68
C ALA A 48 11.81 2.22 10.98
N ARG A 49 12.00 1.39 12.02
CA ARG A 49 12.46 1.78 13.36
C ARG A 49 11.80 3.07 13.85
N PRO A 50 10.49 3.05 14.17
CA PRO A 50 9.83 4.24 14.68
C PRO A 50 10.51 4.73 15.96
N THR A 51 10.69 6.05 16.03
CA THR A 51 11.35 6.71 17.15
C THR A 51 10.62 6.48 18.48
N PHE A 52 9.31 6.21 18.43
CA PHE A 52 8.50 5.85 19.59
C PHE A 52 8.86 4.50 20.24
N VAL A 53 9.31 3.51 19.45
CA VAL A 53 9.59 2.14 19.94
C VAL A 53 11.04 1.97 20.33
N PHE A 54 11.96 2.63 19.63
CA PHE A 54 13.40 2.41 19.78
C PHE A 54 14.15 3.54 20.50
N GLY A 55 13.47 4.62 20.90
CA GLY A 55 14.06 5.71 21.68
C GLY A 55 15.04 6.58 20.89
N SER A 56 15.10 7.86 21.25
CA SER A 56 15.91 8.91 20.61
C SER A 56 17.41 8.81 20.94
N LEU A 57 18.10 7.73 20.55
CA LEU A 57 19.56 7.62 20.67
C LEU A 57 20.33 8.04 19.41
N SER A 58 19.67 8.63 18.42
CA SER A 58 20.36 9.16 17.23
C SER A 58 19.64 10.39 16.69
N SER A 59 19.61 11.46 17.48
CA SER A 59 19.29 12.79 16.95
C SER A 59 20.58 13.53 16.64
N GLU A 60 21.28 13.10 15.60
CA GLU A 60 22.19 13.98 14.88
C GLU A 60 21.70 14.03 13.44
N ALA A 61 20.74 14.94 13.21
CA ALA A 61 20.35 15.31 11.86
C ALA A 61 21.48 16.14 11.24
N PRO A 62 21.87 15.90 9.98
CA PRO A 62 22.72 16.85 9.28
C PRO A 62 21.93 18.14 9.11
N THR A 63 22.45 19.22 9.66
CA THR A 63 22.05 20.60 9.38
C THR A 63 22.21 20.87 7.89
N VAL A 64 21.15 20.64 7.11
CA VAL A 64 21.04 21.20 5.77
C VAL A 64 20.86 22.70 5.98
N ALA A 65 21.90 23.45 5.60
CA ALA A 65 21.93 24.90 5.66
C ALA A 65 20.67 25.48 5.01
N THR A 66 19.85 26.15 5.82
CA THR A 66 18.85 27.10 5.38
C THR A 66 19.54 28.11 4.45
N PRO A 67 19.14 28.26 3.18
CA PRO A 67 19.56 29.40 2.40
C PRO A 67 19.03 30.64 3.09
N ALA A 68 19.96 31.44 3.59
CA ALA A 68 19.69 32.77 4.11
C ALA A 68 19.06 33.63 3.00
N ASP A 69 18.13 34.47 3.43
CA ASP A 69 17.78 35.75 2.83
C ASP A 69 16.97 35.73 1.51
N GLY A 70 15.67 36.00 1.64
CA GLY A 70 15.28 37.38 1.35
C GLY A 70 14.47 37.70 0.10
N ASP A 71 13.89 36.77 -0.66
CA ASP A 71 13.01 37.11 -1.80
C ASP A 71 11.80 36.18 -1.95
N PHE A 72 10.86 36.26 -1.00
CA PHE A 72 9.48 35.84 -1.24
C PHE A 72 8.66 37.09 -1.56
N LEU A 73 8.12 37.18 -2.78
CA LEU A 73 7.16 38.22 -3.13
C LEU A 73 5.97 38.15 -2.16
N PRO A 74 5.56 39.27 -1.53
CA PRO A 74 4.38 39.30 -0.68
C PRO A 74 3.16 39.11 -1.58
N ILE A 75 2.54 37.94 -1.50
CA ILE A 75 1.26 37.67 -2.16
C ILE A 75 0.16 37.90 -1.14
N ASP A 76 -0.72 38.84 -1.48
CA ASP A 76 -1.81 39.37 -0.69
C ASP A 76 -2.66 38.27 -0.01
N GLU A 77 -2.66 38.24 1.32
CA GLU A 77 -3.35 37.25 2.18
C GLU A 77 -4.89 37.35 2.15
N THR A 78 -5.44 38.28 1.37
CA THR A 78 -6.82 38.75 1.53
C THR A 78 -7.88 37.97 0.76
N ASN A 79 -7.50 37.03 -0.12
CA ASN A 79 -8.47 36.39 -1.04
C ASN A 79 -8.54 34.85 -1.00
N ALA A 80 -7.91 34.19 -0.02
CA ALA A 80 -8.10 32.75 0.18
C ALA A 80 -9.24 32.48 1.18
N THR A 81 -10.20 31.64 0.81
CA THR A 81 -11.32 31.25 1.67
C THR A 81 -10.82 30.63 2.99
N LEU A 82 -11.48 30.98 4.10
CA LEU A 82 -11.18 30.51 5.48
C LEU A 82 -10.72 29.04 5.61
N PRO A 83 -11.36 28.03 4.98
CA PRO A 83 -10.92 26.64 5.11
C PRO A 83 -9.53 26.35 4.53
N LEU A 84 -9.14 27.02 3.43
CA LEU A 84 -7.84 26.81 2.81
C LEU A 84 -6.71 27.41 3.66
N ARG A 85 -6.99 28.49 4.41
CA ARG A 85 -6.03 29.07 5.37
C ARG A 85 -5.79 28.14 6.56
N PHE A 86 -6.86 27.56 7.11
CA PHE A 86 -6.73 26.56 8.18
C PHE A 86 -5.96 25.33 7.72
N LEU A 87 -6.29 24.77 6.55
CA LEU A 87 -5.59 23.61 6.01
C LEU A 87 -4.11 23.92 5.74
N ARG A 88 -3.79 25.09 5.18
CA ARG A 88 -2.42 25.53 4.95
C ARG A 88 -1.64 25.68 6.26
N SER A 89 -2.21 26.37 7.24
CA SER A 89 -1.58 26.53 8.56
C SER A 89 -1.40 25.19 9.29
N ALA A 90 -2.32 24.24 9.13
CA ALA A 90 -2.22 22.91 9.70
C ALA A 90 -1.12 22.07 9.02
N VAL A 91 -0.97 22.18 7.70
CA VAL A 91 0.10 21.53 6.93
C VAL A 91 1.47 22.12 7.28
N GLU A 92 1.57 23.45 7.37
CA GLU A 92 2.80 24.15 7.77
C GLU A 92 3.20 23.80 9.22
N ALA A 93 2.24 23.79 10.15
CA ALA A 93 2.47 23.36 11.53
C ALA A 93 2.96 21.90 11.62
N ALA A 94 2.37 20.99 10.84
CA ALA A 94 2.78 19.59 10.79
C ALA A 94 4.16 19.37 10.14
N ALA A 95 4.56 20.24 9.21
CA ALA A 95 5.84 20.18 8.50
C ALA A 95 7.03 20.75 9.30
N SER A 96 6.78 21.55 10.34
CA SER A 96 7.85 22.18 11.14
C SER A 96 8.65 21.16 11.98
N PRO A 97 9.98 21.04 11.80
CA PRO A 97 10.83 20.15 12.58
C PRO A 97 11.16 20.80 13.94
N GLY A 98 10.30 20.57 14.93
CA GLY A 98 10.41 21.15 16.28
C GLY A 98 9.07 21.45 16.96
N ALA A 99 7.96 21.04 16.35
CA ALA A 99 6.63 21.48 16.71
C ALA A 99 6.11 20.98 18.08
N ASP A 100 5.35 21.87 18.74
CA ASP A 100 4.52 21.63 19.92
C ASP A 100 3.69 20.33 19.82
N GLU A 101 3.30 19.77 20.99
CA GLU A 101 2.51 18.54 21.09
C GLU A 101 1.25 18.56 20.19
N ASN A 102 0.58 19.71 20.08
CA ASN A 102 -0.62 19.87 19.25
C ASN A 102 -0.37 19.68 17.74
N SER A 103 0.78 20.11 17.23
CA SER A 103 1.16 19.94 15.82
C SER A 103 1.55 18.49 15.50
N ARG A 104 2.12 17.79 16.49
CA ARG A 104 2.38 16.33 16.40
C ARG A 104 1.06 15.56 16.34
N LEU A 105 0.10 15.89 17.20
CA LEU A 105 -1.23 15.31 17.19
C LEU A 105 -1.97 15.56 15.87
N LEU A 106 -1.90 16.79 15.33
CA LEU A 106 -2.48 17.11 14.03
C LEU A 106 -1.88 16.25 12.90
N GLY A 107 -0.57 16.06 12.89
CA GLY A 107 0.09 15.18 11.91
C GLY A 107 -0.38 13.72 12.02
N VAL A 108 -0.55 13.20 13.24
CA VAL A 108 -1.09 11.85 13.47
C VAL A 108 -2.50 11.75 12.91
N VAL A 109 -3.39 12.67 13.28
CA VAL A 109 -4.78 12.69 12.79
C VAL A 109 -4.82 12.76 11.27
N LEU A 110 -4.02 13.65 10.66
CA LEU A 110 -3.96 13.80 9.21
C LEU A 110 -3.46 12.54 8.50
N SER A 111 -2.48 11.83 9.08
CA SER A 111 -1.98 10.55 8.55
C SER A 111 -3.02 9.42 8.64
N LEU A 112 -3.80 9.36 9.72
CA LEU A 112 -4.89 8.40 9.89
C LEU A 112 -6.02 8.66 8.90
N VAL A 113 -6.38 9.93 8.71
CA VAL A 113 -7.32 10.36 7.66
C VAL A 113 -6.78 9.95 6.28
N GLY A 114 -5.49 10.20 6.00
CA GLY A 114 -4.84 9.74 4.78
C GLY A 114 -4.92 8.23 4.56
N CYS A 115 -4.77 7.42 5.62
CA CYS A 115 -4.92 5.97 5.55
C CYS A 115 -6.35 5.55 5.19
N LEU A 116 -7.37 6.23 5.71
CA LEU A 116 -8.77 5.99 5.36
C LEU A 116 -9.05 6.34 3.89
N PHE A 117 -8.50 7.45 3.40
CA PHE A 117 -8.58 7.82 1.98
C PHE A 117 -7.84 6.83 1.07
N ALA A 118 -6.67 6.35 1.47
CA ALA A 118 -5.94 5.33 0.72
C ALA A 118 -6.73 4.01 0.65
N ALA A 119 -7.30 3.57 1.78
CA ALA A 119 -8.12 2.37 1.85
C ALA A 119 -9.39 2.49 0.99
N SER A 120 -10.09 3.62 1.06
CA SER A 120 -11.29 3.85 0.24
C SER A 120 -10.96 3.89 -1.26
N ALA A 121 -9.82 4.47 -1.66
CA ALA A 121 -9.35 4.46 -3.04
C ALA A 121 -9.09 3.02 -3.52
N TYR A 122 -8.35 2.20 -2.77
CA TYR A 122 -8.09 0.80 -3.13
C TYR A 122 -9.37 -0.02 -3.26
N ILE A 123 -10.30 0.15 -2.32
CA ILE A 123 -11.59 -0.55 -2.34
C ILE A 123 -12.45 -0.11 -3.53
N SER A 124 -12.47 1.18 -3.85
CA SER A 124 -13.20 1.71 -5.00
C SER A 124 -12.64 1.17 -6.31
N VAL A 125 -11.31 1.14 -6.46
CA VAL A 125 -10.64 0.55 -7.62
C VAL A 125 -10.98 -0.93 -7.76
N ARG A 126 -10.93 -1.71 -6.66
CA ARG A 126 -11.33 -3.13 -6.64
C ARG A 126 -12.79 -3.33 -7.05
N TYR A 127 -13.69 -2.49 -6.53
CA TYR A 127 -15.10 -2.56 -6.87
C TYR A 127 -15.31 -2.36 -8.38
N MET A 128 -14.66 -1.34 -8.96
CA MET A 128 -14.78 -1.05 -10.39
C MET A 128 -14.17 -2.14 -11.28
N THR A 129 -12.97 -2.64 -10.95
CA THR A 129 -12.27 -3.62 -11.78
C THR A 129 -12.87 -5.02 -11.69
N SER A 130 -13.41 -5.41 -10.53
CA SER A 130 -13.91 -6.77 -10.29
C SER A 130 -15.44 -6.90 -10.30
N LYS A 131 -16.19 -5.93 -9.77
CA LYS A 131 -17.67 -5.99 -9.80
C LYS A 131 -18.23 -5.38 -11.07
N ALA A 132 -17.75 -4.20 -11.44
CA ALA A 132 -18.19 -3.51 -12.66
C ALA A 132 -17.45 -3.98 -13.94
N GLN A 133 -16.45 -4.87 -13.80
CA GLN A 133 -15.69 -5.48 -14.91
C GLN A 133 -15.05 -4.47 -15.87
N VAL A 134 -14.77 -3.26 -15.39
CA VAL A 134 -14.12 -2.21 -16.19
C VAL A 134 -12.66 -2.60 -16.45
N HIS A 135 -12.15 -2.34 -17.65
CA HIS A 135 -10.77 -2.61 -17.98
C HIS A 135 -9.83 -1.80 -17.05
N PRO A 136 -8.82 -2.42 -16.40
CA PRO A 136 -7.94 -1.76 -15.44
C PRO A 136 -7.29 -0.47 -15.93
N ILE A 137 -6.95 -0.42 -17.22
CA ILE A 137 -6.30 0.75 -17.82
C ILE A 137 -7.19 2.00 -17.82
N HIS A 138 -8.52 1.85 -17.95
CA HIS A 138 -9.43 2.99 -17.90
C HIS A 138 -9.53 3.53 -16.47
N VAL A 139 -9.68 2.63 -15.49
CA VAL A 139 -9.69 3.00 -14.06
C VAL A 139 -8.40 3.74 -13.69
N LEU A 140 -7.26 3.23 -14.13
CA LEU A 140 -5.95 3.86 -13.94
C LEU A 140 -5.88 5.26 -14.58
N ASN A 141 -6.35 5.41 -15.82
CA ASN A 141 -6.28 6.69 -16.53
C ASN A 141 -7.15 7.77 -15.86
N TYR A 142 -8.38 7.45 -15.48
CA TYR A 142 -9.25 8.39 -14.76
C TYR A 142 -8.72 8.70 -13.35
N PHE A 143 -8.23 7.69 -12.62
CA PHE A 143 -7.61 7.88 -11.31
C PHE A 143 -6.40 8.82 -11.37
N SER A 144 -5.50 8.61 -12.33
CA SER A 144 -4.32 9.46 -12.54
C SER A 144 -4.68 10.87 -12.99
N ALA A 145 -5.68 11.03 -13.86
CA ALA A 145 -6.14 12.34 -14.32
C ALA A 145 -6.71 13.18 -13.16
N VAL A 146 -7.57 12.59 -12.33
CA VAL A 146 -8.12 13.27 -11.14
C VAL A 146 -7.01 13.58 -10.13
N SER A 147 -6.08 12.63 -9.91
CA SER A 147 -4.94 12.84 -9.00
C SER A 147 -4.01 13.96 -9.50
N ALA A 148 -3.81 14.10 -10.80
CA ALA A 148 -3.02 15.18 -11.40
C ALA A 148 -3.69 16.55 -11.21
N LEU A 149 -5.02 16.63 -11.38
CA LEU A 149 -5.78 17.86 -11.11
C LEU A 149 -5.73 18.25 -9.63
N LEU A 150 -5.87 17.27 -8.74
CA LEU A 150 -5.71 17.49 -7.29
C LEU A 150 -4.28 17.95 -6.96
N ALA A 151 -3.26 17.33 -7.55
CA ALA A 151 -1.87 17.74 -7.36
C ALA A 151 -1.64 19.20 -7.82
N LEU A 152 -2.17 19.60 -8.98
CA LEU A 152 -2.13 21.00 -9.44
C LEU A 152 -2.86 21.94 -8.46
N ALA A 153 -4.00 21.53 -7.92
CA ALA A 153 -4.76 22.32 -6.94
C ALA A 153 -4.04 22.46 -5.58
N THR A 154 -3.09 21.58 -5.25
CA THR A 154 -2.28 21.70 -4.02
C THR A 154 -1.12 22.70 -4.11
N ILE A 155 -0.68 23.06 -5.32
CA ILE A 155 0.42 24.02 -5.53
C ILE A 155 0.20 25.35 -4.76
N PRO A 156 -0.96 26.02 -4.80
CA PRO A 156 -1.17 27.27 -4.05
C PRO A 156 -1.24 27.09 -2.52
N ILE A 157 -1.38 25.86 -2.04
CA ILE A 157 -1.50 25.54 -0.60
C ILE A 157 -0.11 25.34 0.02
N VAL A 158 0.85 24.83 -0.75
CA VAL A 158 2.19 24.48 -0.26
C VAL A 158 3.14 25.67 -0.44
N PRO A 159 3.73 26.23 0.63
CA PRO A 159 4.64 27.39 0.56
C PRO A 159 6.04 27.01 0.08
N VAL A 160 6.16 26.36 -1.08
CA VAL A 160 7.45 25.98 -1.66
C VAL A 160 7.67 26.81 -2.92
N ALA A 161 8.74 27.61 -2.92
CA ALA A 161 9.17 28.32 -4.12
C ALA A 161 9.42 27.30 -5.24
N TRP A 162 8.81 27.51 -6.40
CA TRP A 162 9.05 26.66 -7.56
C TRP A 162 10.50 26.82 -8.01
N VAL A 163 11.35 25.85 -7.66
CA VAL A 163 12.74 25.80 -8.12
C VAL A 163 12.81 24.86 -9.30
N ALA A 164 13.00 25.42 -10.50
CA ALA A 164 13.23 24.60 -11.69
C ALA A 164 14.55 23.81 -11.54
N PRO A 165 14.58 22.51 -11.90
CA PRO A 165 15.81 21.71 -11.83
C PRO A 165 16.92 22.34 -12.66
N LYS A 166 18.07 22.63 -12.04
CA LYS A 166 19.22 23.27 -12.69
C LYS A 166 20.09 22.31 -13.50
N HIS A 167 19.99 20.99 -13.27
CA HIS A 167 20.84 19.99 -13.91
C HIS A 167 20.03 19.02 -14.80
N ALA A 168 20.54 18.75 -16.01
CA ALA A 168 19.94 17.82 -16.97
C ALA A 168 19.75 16.40 -16.40
N SER A 169 20.64 15.94 -15.52
CA SER A 169 20.53 14.65 -14.83
C SER A 169 19.27 14.52 -13.97
N THR A 170 18.77 15.64 -13.43
CA THR A 170 17.55 15.65 -12.59
C THR A 170 16.32 15.28 -13.42
N TYR A 171 16.23 15.77 -14.66
CA TYR A 171 15.15 15.39 -15.57
C TYR A 171 15.20 13.90 -15.92
N GLY A 172 16.40 13.32 -16.02
CA GLY A 172 16.59 11.88 -16.19
C GLY A 172 16.02 11.06 -15.02
N TYR A 173 16.34 11.44 -13.78
CA TYR A 173 15.78 10.78 -12.59
C TYR A 173 14.26 10.95 -12.49
N MET A 174 13.73 12.14 -12.81
CA MET A 174 12.28 12.38 -12.83
C MET A 174 11.56 11.52 -13.89
N ALA A 175 12.15 11.40 -15.09
CA ALA A 175 11.61 10.53 -16.13
C ALA A 175 11.62 9.06 -15.70
N LEU A 176 12.69 8.60 -15.04
CA LEU A 176 12.78 7.23 -14.53
C LEU A 176 11.71 6.94 -13.47
N ILE A 177 11.50 7.85 -12.51
CA ILE A 177 10.45 7.73 -11.48
C ILE A 177 9.07 7.73 -12.14
N ALA A 178 8.83 8.59 -13.14
CA ALA A 178 7.55 8.67 -13.83
C ALA A 178 7.23 7.37 -14.61
N ILE A 179 8.20 6.86 -15.37
CA ILE A 179 8.04 5.62 -16.14
C ILE A 179 7.84 4.43 -15.18
N SER A 180 8.71 4.28 -14.18
CA SER A 180 8.60 3.21 -13.19
C SER A 180 7.29 3.27 -12.41
N GLY A 181 6.88 4.47 -11.98
CA GLY A 181 5.63 4.69 -11.26
C GLY A 181 4.40 4.35 -12.11
N PHE A 182 4.40 4.70 -13.40
CA PHE A 182 3.30 4.36 -14.31
C PHE A 182 3.13 2.84 -14.44
N PHE A 183 4.22 2.11 -14.70
CA PHE A 183 4.18 0.65 -14.80
C PHE A 183 3.82 0.00 -13.46
N GLY A 184 4.42 0.46 -12.35
CA GLY A 184 4.14 -0.05 -11.01
C GLY A 184 2.67 0.14 -10.62
N GLN A 185 2.13 1.35 -10.81
CA GLN A 185 0.73 1.64 -10.53
C GLN A 185 -0.22 0.89 -11.47
N GLY A 186 0.15 0.70 -12.73
CA GLY A 186 -0.64 -0.08 -13.68
C GLY A 186 -0.70 -1.56 -13.31
N LEU A 187 0.43 -2.15 -12.92
CA LEU A 187 0.49 -3.53 -12.43
C LEU A 187 -0.27 -3.71 -11.12
N LEU A 188 -0.19 -2.75 -10.18
CA LEU A 188 -0.97 -2.75 -8.95
C LEU A 188 -2.48 -2.67 -9.22
N THR A 189 -2.89 -1.84 -10.18
CA THR A 189 -4.30 -1.73 -10.57
C THR A 189 -4.79 -3.01 -11.25
N ALA A 190 -3.95 -3.64 -12.06
CA ALA A 190 -4.23 -4.94 -12.65
C ALA A 190 -4.28 -6.06 -11.61
N SER A 191 -3.40 -6.06 -10.60
CA SER A 191 -3.39 -7.07 -9.53
C SER A 191 -4.67 -7.01 -8.71
N LEU A 192 -5.19 -5.80 -8.45
CA LEU A 192 -6.49 -5.61 -7.79
C LEU A 192 -7.67 -6.17 -8.59
N LYS A 193 -7.56 -6.37 -9.91
CA LYS A 193 -8.60 -7.08 -10.67
C LYS A 193 -8.57 -8.59 -10.40
N LEU A 194 -7.37 -9.15 -10.22
CA LEU A 194 -7.14 -10.59 -10.07
C LEU A 194 -7.33 -11.09 -8.64
N GLU A 195 -6.91 -10.33 -7.63
CA GLU A 195 -6.93 -10.73 -6.22
C GLU A 195 -7.77 -9.80 -5.35
N SER A 196 -8.34 -10.34 -4.26
CA SER A 196 -9.12 -9.55 -3.29
C SER A 196 -8.35 -8.32 -2.80
N ALA A 197 -9.06 -7.23 -2.50
CA ALA A 197 -8.43 -6.00 -2.04
C ALA A 197 -7.59 -6.22 -0.77
N ALA A 198 -8.06 -7.08 0.13
CA ALA A 198 -7.32 -7.46 1.34
C ALA A 198 -6.00 -8.18 1.04
N ARG A 199 -5.99 -9.13 0.09
CA ARG A 199 -4.77 -9.87 -0.26
C ARG A 199 -3.79 -9.01 -1.05
N ALA A 200 -4.30 -8.22 -2.00
CA ALA A 200 -3.49 -7.29 -2.78
C ALA A 200 -2.85 -6.21 -1.91
N SER A 201 -3.58 -5.68 -0.92
CA SER A 201 -3.01 -4.71 0.01
C SER A 201 -1.94 -5.32 0.92
N SER A 202 -2.09 -6.55 1.41
CA SER A 202 -1.02 -7.26 2.14
C SER A 202 0.26 -7.45 1.31
N MET A 203 0.14 -7.59 -0.01
CA MET A 203 1.32 -7.67 -0.90
C MET A 203 2.09 -6.34 -0.98
N ASN A 204 1.48 -5.19 -0.67
CA ASN A 204 2.19 -3.90 -0.64
C ASN A 204 3.30 -3.88 0.41
N TYR A 205 3.25 -4.72 1.46
CA TYR A 205 4.36 -4.83 2.40
C TYR A 205 5.65 -5.35 1.76
N SER A 206 5.55 -6.13 0.69
CA SER A 206 6.72 -6.62 -0.04
C SER A 206 7.52 -5.50 -0.70
N GLN A 207 6.92 -4.33 -0.97
CA GLN A 207 7.63 -3.19 -1.54
C GLN A 207 8.78 -2.72 -0.63
N VAL A 208 8.64 -2.90 0.70
CA VAL A 208 9.68 -2.55 1.67
C VAL A 208 10.90 -3.45 1.53
N LEU A 209 10.70 -4.73 1.23
CA LEU A 209 11.78 -5.66 0.95
C LEU A 209 12.55 -5.28 -0.30
N PHE A 210 11.83 -4.97 -1.38
CA PHE A 210 12.46 -4.57 -2.63
C PHE A 210 13.19 -3.23 -2.48
N ALA A 211 12.59 -2.26 -1.80
CA ALA A 211 13.24 -0.98 -1.50
C ALA A 211 14.52 -1.18 -0.69
N PHE A 212 14.48 -1.97 0.38
CA PHE A 212 15.65 -2.30 1.19
C PHE A 212 16.73 -3.06 0.42
N THR A 213 16.34 -4.01 -0.42
CA THR A 213 17.29 -4.80 -1.23
C THR A 213 17.96 -3.94 -2.29
N LEU A 214 17.20 -3.07 -2.97
CA LEU A 214 17.74 -2.12 -3.94
C LEU A 214 18.62 -1.07 -3.27
N ASP A 215 18.26 -0.62 -2.06
CA ASP A 215 19.08 0.30 -1.27
C ASP A 215 20.47 -0.29 -1.00
N TRP A 216 20.50 -1.55 -0.55
CA TRP A 216 21.75 -2.27 -0.31
C TRP A 216 22.58 -2.49 -1.61
N ILE A 217 21.92 -2.85 -2.72
CA ILE A 217 22.61 -3.13 -3.99
C ILE A 217 23.16 -1.85 -4.62
N VAL A 218 22.40 -0.75 -4.60
CA VAL A 218 22.74 0.49 -5.32
C VAL A 218 23.68 1.36 -4.49
N PHE A 219 23.43 1.50 -3.19
CA PHE A 219 24.17 2.41 -2.32
C PHE A 219 25.26 1.71 -1.50
N HIS A 220 25.34 0.37 -1.56
CA HIS A 220 26.32 -0.44 -0.83
C HIS A 220 26.40 -0.13 0.68
N THR A 221 25.29 0.35 1.25
CA THR A 221 25.14 0.63 2.68
C THR A 221 24.99 -0.70 3.44
N PRO A 222 25.84 -1.00 4.44
CA PRO A 222 25.78 -2.29 5.11
C PRO A 222 24.45 -2.45 5.87
N PRO A 223 23.69 -3.55 5.64
CA PRO A 223 22.41 -3.76 6.28
C PRO A 223 22.58 -3.98 7.78
N ASN A 224 21.82 -3.27 8.59
CA ASN A 224 21.84 -3.43 10.04
C ASN A 224 21.03 -4.67 10.45
N LEU A 225 21.44 -5.33 11.54
CA LEU A 225 20.93 -6.63 11.97
C LEU A 225 19.40 -6.63 12.20
N TRP A 226 18.86 -5.53 12.73
CA TRP A 226 17.40 -5.39 12.92
C TRP A 226 16.63 -5.22 11.61
N SER A 227 17.22 -4.56 10.61
CA SER A 227 16.59 -4.40 9.29
C SER A 227 16.62 -5.73 8.53
N LEU A 228 17.67 -6.53 8.73
CA LEU A 228 17.76 -7.90 8.20
C LEU A 228 16.72 -8.83 8.84
N LEU A 229 16.51 -8.72 10.16
CA LEU A 229 15.45 -9.45 10.86
C LEU A 229 14.06 -9.06 10.33
N GLY A 230 13.79 -7.76 10.20
CA GLY A 230 12.56 -7.25 9.61
C GLY A 230 12.34 -7.76 8.18
N ALA A 231 13.41 -7.79 7.36
CA ALA A 231 13.34 -8.30 6.00
C ALA A 231 13.03 -9.81 5.96
N PHE A 232 13.60 -10.60 6.86
CA PHE A 232 13.28 -12.02 6.98
C PHE A 232 11.81 -12.24 7.36
N ILE A 233 11.27 -11.46 8.31
CA ILE A 233 9.88 -11.55 8.75
C ILE A 233 8.91 -11.24 7.61
N ILE A 234 9.13 -10.15 6.87
CA ILE A 234 8.26 -9.80 5.73
C ILE A 234 8.39 -10.87 4.64
N GLY A 235 9.60 -11.36 4.35
CA GLY A 235 9.82 -12.40 3.35
C GLY A 235 9.06 -13.68 3.69
N ALA A 236 9.18 -14.14 4.93
CA ALA A 236 8.45 -15.31 5.43
C ALA A 236 6.93 -15.12 5.35
N SER A 237 6.42 -13.92 5.66
CA SER A 237 4.99 -13.60 5.55
C SER A 237 4.49 -13.67 4.10
N VAL A 238 5.20 -13.04 3.16
CA VAL A 238 4.82 -13.02 1.73
C VAL A 238 4.85 -14.44 1.15
N ILE A 239 5.90 -15.21 1.45
CA ILE A 239 6.01 -16.61 1.03
C ILE A 239 4.89 -17.44 1.67
N GLY A 240 4.57 -17.20 2.95
CA GLY A 240 3.48 -17.88 3.66
C GLY A 240 2.13 -17.67 2.96
N ILE A 241 1.81 -16.44 2.57
CA ILE A 241 0.57 -16.12 1.82
C ILE A 241 0.58 -16.85 0.47
N ALA A 242 1.69 -16.83 -0.26
CA ALA A 242 1.82 -17.48 -1.56
C ALA A 242 1.64 -19.01 -1.46
N VAL A 243 2.32 -19.66 -0.51
CA VAL A 243 2.26 -21.11 -0.28
C VAL A 243 0.88 -21.54 0.19
N ALA A 244 0.29 -20.83 1.18
CA ALA A 244 -1.04 -21.14 1.69
C ALA A 244 -2.07 -21.12 0.57
N LYS A 245 -1.99 -20.13 -0.33
CA LYS A 245 -2.83 -20.07 -1.51
C LYS A 245 -2.59 -21.26 -2.45
N THR A 246 -1.34 -21.55 -2.82
CA THR A 246 -1.03 -22.67 -3.72
C THR A 246 -1.52 -24.01 -3.17
N LEU A 247 -1.33 -24.27 -1.88
CA LEU A 247 -1.80 -25.49 -1.23
C LEU A 247 -3.32 -25.60 -1.28
N ARG A 248 -4.05 -24.53 -0.99
CA ARG A 248 -5.51 -24.52 -1.07
C ARG A 248 -6.03 -24.79 -2.47
N THR A 249 -5.45 -24.13 -3.48
CA THR A 249 -5.83 -24.38 -4.88
C THR A 249 -5.61 -25.84 -5.26
N ARG A 250 -4.50 -26.44 -4.80
CA ARG A 250 -4.20 -27.87 -5.04
C ARG A 250 -5.15 -28.80 -4.30
N LEU A 251 -5.47 -28.51 -3.04
CA LEU A 251 -6.41 -29.31 -2.24
C LEU A 251 -7.83 -29.26 -2.82
N ALA A 252 -8.28 -28.08 -3.27
CA ALA A 252 -9.57 -27.91 -3.93
C ALA A 252 -9.62 -28.69 -5.26
N ALA A 253 -8.56 -28.63 -6.07
CA ALA A 253 -8.46 -29.40 -7.31
C ALA A 253 -8.47 -30.92 -7.06
N ALA A 254 -7.74 -31.38 -6.03
CA ALA A 254 -7.73 -32.79 -5.64
C ALA A 254 -9.11 -33.27 -5.14
N ALA A 255 -9.81 -32.44 -4.35
CA ALA A 255 -11.16 -32.74 -3.89
C ALA A 255 -12.17 -32.79 -5.05
N ALA A 256 -12.07 -31.88 -6.02
CA ALA A 256 -12.91 -31.90 -7.22
C ALA A 256 -12.65 -33.15 -8.08
N ALA A 257 -11.37 -33.54 -8.26
CA ALA A 257 -11.02 -34.76 -8.98
C ALA A 257 -11.59 -36.01 -8.30
N LYS A 258 -11.50 -36.08 -6.96
CA LYS A 258 -12.09 -37.17 -6.19
C LYS A 258 -13.61 -37.23 -6.32
N ALA A 259 -14.30 -36.09 -6.31
CA ALA A 259 -15.75 -36.04 -6.47
C ALA A 259 -16.22 -36.54 -7.86
N VAL A 260 -15.44 -36.29 -8.91
CA VAL A 260 -15.71 -36.81 -10.26
C VAL A 260 -15.52 -38.32 -10.32
N ASP A 261 -14.47 -38.86 -9.68
CA ASP A 261 -14.19 -40.30 -9.58
C ASP A 261 -15.27 -41.04 -8.77
N ASP A 262 -15.67 -40.48 -7.63
CA ASP A 262 -16.76 -41.00 -6.80
C ASP A 262 -18.10 -41.03 -7.57
N ALA A 263 -18.40 -39.98 -8.36
CA ALA A 263 -19.60 -39.91 -9.19
C ALA A 263 -19.57 -40.92 -10.36
N ALA A 264 -18.42 -41.12 -10.99
CA ALA A 264 -18.25 -42.11 -12.05
C ALA A 264 -18.43 -43.55 -11.52
N THR A 265 -17.92 -43.81 -10.31
CA THR A 265 -18.05 -45.11 -9.63
C THR A 265 -19.51 -45.41 -9.27
N GLN A 266 -20.27 -44.42 -8.76
CA GLN A 266 -21.69 -44.56 -8.47
C GLN A 266 -22.55 -44.79 -9.73
N ALA A 267 -22.23 -44.14 -10.85
CA ALA A 267 -22.94 -44.34 -12.12
C ALA A 267 -22.77 -45.76 -12.68
N PHE A 268 -21.64 -46.42 -12.40
CA PHE A 268 -21.36 -47.78 -12.85
C PHE A 268 -22.04 -48.88 -12.00
N GLU A 269 -22.40 -48.61 -10.74
CA GLU A 269 -23.07 -49.60 -9.88
C GLU A 269 -24.59 -49.71 -10.10
N VAL A 270 -25.24 -48.69 -10.68
CA VAL A 270 -26.70 -48.66 -10.91
C VAL A 270 -27.23 -49.68 -11.95
N PRO A 271 -26.53 -50.04 -13.05
CA PRO A 271 -27.07 -50.94 -14.07
C PRO A 271 -27.20 -52.42 -13.66
N LEU A 272 -26.42 -52.90 -12.68
CA LEU A 272 -26.38 -54.34 -12.35
C LEU A 272 -27.49 -54.79 -11.39
N LYS A 273 -28.15 -53.86 -10.67
CA LYS A 273 -29.29 -54.21 -9.80
C LYS A 273 -30.63 -54.35 -10.52
N SER A 274 -30.75 -53.88 -11.77
CA SER A 274 -32.00 -53.95 -12.56
C SER A 274 -32.12 -55.21 -13.43
N ALA A 275 -31.08 -56.05 -13.52
CA ALA A 275 -31.01 -57.19 -14.44
C ALA A 275 -31.17 -58.55 -13.74
N LYS A 276 -32.12 -58.70 -12.79
CA LYS A 276 -32.39 -60.00 -12.17
C LYS A 276 -33.88 -60.25 -11.91
N SER A 277 -34.57 -60.75 -12.95
CA SER A 277 -35.32 -62.03 -12.97
C SER A 277 -36.32 -62.06 -14.14
N PRO A 278 -36.17 -62.93 -15.16
CA PRO A 278 -37.27 -63.22 -16.07
C PRO A 278 -38.36 -64.03 -15.33
N PRO A 279 -39.65 -63.71 -15.50
CA PRO A 279 -40.73 -64.52 -14.93
C PRO A 279 -40.78 -65.89 -15.64
N ALA A 280 -40.81 -66.94 -14.82
CA ALA A 280 -41.02 -68.33 -15.22
C ALA A 280 -42.47 -68.59 -15.63
#